data_AF-A0A7D5M3U5-F1
#
_entry.id   AF-A0A7D5M3U5-F1
#
_cell.length_a   1.000
_cell.length_b   1.000
_cell.length_c   1.000
_cell.angle_alpha   90.00
_cell.angle_beta   90.00
_cell.angle_gamma   90.00
#
_symmetry.space_group_name_H-M   'P 1'
#
loop_
_entity.id
_entity.type
_entity.pdbx_description
1 polymer ?
#
loop_
_entity_poly.entity_id
_entity_poly.type
_entity_poly.pdbx_seq_one_letter_code
_entity_poly.pdbx_strand_id
1 'polypeptide(L)' 'MVFKVMYKFFDEDESYTCYMTHSQYVNFKELPTIEELTILKRNQDEMKEYEDEMQRSIDAAFANSTSHIKRLSDEL' A
#
# COMPACT_ATOMS: atom_id res chain seq x y z
N MET A 1 2.13 11.06 9.17
CA MET A 1 3.53 10.58 9.23
C MET A 1 3.57 9.14 8.77
N VAL A 2 4.44 8.82 7.82
CA VAL A 2 4.57 7.47 7.24
C VAL A 2 5.65 6.70 8.00
N PHE A 3 5.49 5.39 8.15
CA PHE A 3 6.48 4.50 8.77
C PHE A 3 6.46 3.13 8.11
N LYS A 4 7.60 2.45 8.15
CA LYS A 4 7.77 1.12 7.60
C LYS A 4 7.23 0.08 8.58
N VAL A 5 6.52 -0.90 8.07
CA VAL A 5 6.09 -2.08 8.83
C VAL A 5 6.51 -3.33 8.10
N MET A 6 6.69 -4.41 8.87
CA MET A 6 6.81 -5.76 8.39
C MET A 6 5.56 -6.52 8.79
N TYR A 7 5.01 -7.32 7.90
CA TYR A 7 3.82 -8.12 8.16
C TYR A 7 3.91 -9.49 7.51
N LYS A 8 3.11 -10.43 8.02
CA LYS A 8 3.01 -11.79 7.53
C LYS A 8 1.54 -12.19 7.44
N PHE A 9 1.15 -12.89 6.38
CA PHE A 9 -0.19 -13.44 6.25
C PHE A 9 -0.26 -14.85 6.87
N PHE A 10 -1.44 -15.24 7.35
CA PHE A 10 -1.65 -16.52 8.05
C PHE A 10 -1.31 -17.77 7.21
N ASP A 11 -1.49 -17.71 5.89
CA ASP A 11 -1.25 -18.84 4.97
C ASP A 11 0.07 -18.74 4.19
N GLU A 12 0.94 -17.78 4.51
CA GLU A 12 2.17 -17.54 3.76
C GLU A 12 3.39 -17.58 4.68
N ASP A 13 4.45 -18.30 4.31
CA ASP A 13 5.70 -18.35 5.07
C ASP A 13 6.55 -17.08 4.90
N GLU A 14 6.26 -16.26 3.90
CA GLU A 14 7.00 -15.05 3.58
C GLU A 14 6.54 -13.83 4.40
N SER A 15 7.51 -13.01 4.79
CA SER A 15 7.26 -11.71 5.41
C SER A 15 7.41 -10.59 4.37
N TYR A 16 6.48 -9.65 4.40
CA TYR A 16 6.45 -8.50 3.52
C TYR A 16 6.75 -7.23 4.28
N THR A 17 7.20 -6.19 3.57
CA THR A 17 7.36 -4.85 4.14
C THR A 17 6.65 -3.82 3.29
N CYS A 18 6.04 -2.83 3.93
CA CYS A 18 5.47 -1.67 3.25
C CYS A 18 5.54 -0.44 4.15
N TYR A 19 5.28 0.74 3.58
CA TYR A 19 5.10 1.94 4.40
C TYR A 19 3.65 2.37 4.42
N MET A 20 3.21 2.75 5.60
CA MET A 20 1.84 3.14 5.84
C MET A 20 1.76 4.32 6.82
N THR A 21 0.68 5.06 6.74
CA THR A 21 0.32 6.06 7.74
C THR A 21 -0.23 5.39 8.99
N HIS A 22 -0.34 6.15 10.08
CA HIS A 22 -0.95 5.64 11.32
C HIS A 22 -2.40 5.16 11.11
N SER A 23 -3.20 5.88 10.31
CA SER A 23 -4.59 5.46 10.03
C SER A 23 -4.64 4.17 9.22
N GLN A 24 -3.77 4.03 8.21
CA GLN A 24 -3.65 2.79 7.45
C GLN A 24 -3.22 1.63 8.34
N TYR A 25 -2.28 1.85 9.25
CA TYR A 25 -1.86 0.82 10.22
C TYR A 25 -2.98 0.33 11.12
N VAL A 26 -3.81 1.24 11.65
CA VAL A 26 -4.96 0.87 12.48
C VAL A 26 -5.90 -0.06 11.69
N ASN A 27 -6.24 0.33 10.47
CA ASN A 27 -7.10 -0.49 9.60
C ASN A 27 -6.45 -1.82 9.22
N PHE A 28 -5.14 -1.82 8.93
CA PHE A 28 -4.40 -2.99 8.47
C PHE A 28 -4.25 -4.04 9.58
N LYS A 29 -4.05 -3.59 10.82
CA LYS A 29 -3.97 -4.46 12.00
C LYS A 29 -5.27 -5.23 12.27
N GLU A 30 -6.41 -4.69 11.86
CA GLU A 30 -7.72 -5.31 12.08
C GLU A 30 -8.06 -6.39 11.04
N LEU A 31 -7.22 -6.58 10.01
CA LEU A 31 -7.47 -7.59 8.99
C LEU A 31 -7.22 -9.00 9.54
N PRO A 32 -8.20 -9.92 9.42
CA PRO A 32 -8.09 -11.28 9.97
C PRO A 32 -7.06 -12.15 9.26
N THR A 33 -6.60 -11.74 8.08
CA THR A 33 -5.59 -12.43 7.29
C THR A 33 -4.17 -12.16 7.76
N ILE A 34 -3.96 -11.13 8.60
CA ILE A 34 -2.64 -10.74 9.10
C ILE A 34 -2.32 -11.57 10.35
N GLU A 35 -1.25 -12.36 10.28
CA GLU A 35 -0.74 -13.16 11.40
C GLU A 35 0.18 -12.32 12.29
N GLU A 36 1.13 -11.62 11.66
CA GLU A 36 2.11 -10.79 12.37
C GLU A 36 2.19 -9.40 11.76
N LEU A 37 2.39 -8.38 12.61
CA LEU A 37 2.56 -6.99 12.20
C LEU A 37 3.52 -6.26 13.16
N THR A 38 4.66 -5.82 12.64
CA THR A 38 5.73 -5.17 13.41
C THR A 38 6.13 -3.83 12.79
N ILE A 39 6.24 -2.77 13.59
CA ILE A 39 6.74 -1.46 13.13
C ILE A 39 8.27 -1.49 13.07
N LEU A 40 8.84 -1.25 11.89
CA LEU A 40 10.27 -1.13 11.69
C LEU A 40 10.72 0.32 11.92
N LYS A 41 11.89 0.51 12.54
CA LYS A 41 12.46 1.86 12.78
C LYS A 41 12.64 2.60 11.45
N ARG A 42 12.40 3.92 11.48
CA ARG A 42 12.53 4.80 10.30
C ARG A 42 13.98 4.91 9.81
N ASN A 43 14.21 4.52 8.58
CA ASN A 43 15.26 5.10 7.73
C ASN A 43 14.60 6.13 6.80
N GLN A 44 15.07 7.38 6.84
CA GLN A 44 14.53 8.47 6.00
C GLN A 44 14.85 8.25 4.51
N ASP A 45 15.99 7.67 4.19
CA ASP A 45 16.43 7.48 2.80
C ASP A 45 15.54 6.49 2.03
N GLU A 46 15.15 5.39 2.69
CA GLU A 46 14.28 4.37 2.08
C GLU A 46 12.84 4.88 1.85
N MET A 47 12.42 5.93 2.55
CA MET A 47 11.06 6.47 2.44
C MET A 47 10.84 7.20 1.10
N LYS A 48 11.88 7.87 0.58
CA LYS A 48 11.81 8.60 -0.69
C LYS A 48 11.71 7.65 -1.88
N GLU A 49 12.50 6.57 -1.87
CA GLU A 49 12.46 5.55 -2.93
C GLU A 49 11.08 4.86 -2.99
N TYR A 50 10.48 4.61 -1.82
CA TYR A 50 9.12 4.09 -1.73
C TYR A 50 8.05 5.07 -2.21
N GLU A 51 8.16 6.37 -1.88
CA GLU A 51 7.24 7.39 -2.40
C GLU A 51 7.28 7.43 -3.95
N ASP A 52 8.48 7.37 -4.53
CA ASP A 52 8.65 7.33 -5.99
C ASP A 52 8.05 6.05 -6.60
N GLU A 53 8.22 4.89 -5.98
CA GLU A 53 7.64 3.62 -6.44
C GLU A 53 6.11 3.58 -6.31
N MET A 54 5.57 4.10 -5.21
CA MET A 54 4.13 4.22 -5.03
C MET A 54 3.53 5.15 -6.10
N GLN A 55 4.13 6.30 -6.35
CA GLN A 55 3.67 7.22 -7.37
C GLN A 55 3.68 6.56 -8.76
N ARG A 56 4.75 5.84 -9.11
CA ARG A 56 4.82 5.06 -10.36
C ARG A 56 3.71 4.03 -10.47
N SER A 57 3.38 3.34 -9.38
CA SER A 57 2.32 2.32 -9.36
C SER A 57 0.93 2.94 -9.52
N ILE A 58 0.70 4.09 -8.87
CA ILE A 58 -0.51 4.89 -9.02
C ILE A 58 -0.64 5.37 -10.47
N ASP A 59 0.42 5.96 -11.02
CA ASP A 59 0.45 6.45 -12.40
C ASP A 59 0.17 5.32 -13.40
N ALA A 60 0.74 4.13 -13.18
CA ALA A 60 0.48 2.95 -14.00
C ALA A 60 -0.97 2.44 -13.88
N ALA A 61 -1.55 2.43 -12.68
CA ALA A 61 -2.94 2.08 -12.48
C ALA A 61 -3.88 3.08 -13.17
N PHE A 62 -3.60 4.39 -13.08
CA PHE A 62 -4.36 5.43 -13.78
C PHE A 62 -4.19 5.35 -15.31
N ALA A 63 -2.99 5.08 -15.81
CA ALA A 63 -2.74 4.89 -17.23
C ALA A 63 -3.56 3.72 -17.81
N ASN A 64 -3.66 2.61 -17.08
CA ASN A 64 -4.46 1.44 -17.49
C ASN A 64 -5.97 1.60 -17.27
N SER A 65 -6.41 2.47 -16.35
CA SER A 65 -7.83 2.64 -15.99
C SER A 65 -8.65 3.41 -17.05
N THR A 66 -8.00 4.09 -18.00
CA THR A 66 -8.71 4.89 -19.03
C THR A 66 -9.30 4.07 -20.18
N SER A 67 -8.93 2.79 -20.33
CA SER A 67 -9.45 1.91 -21.39
C SER A 67 -10.88 1.39 -21.10
N HIS A 68 -11.21 1.15 -19.82
CA HIS A 68 -12.47 0.51 -19.44
C HIS A 68 -13.50 1.42 -18.77
N ILE A 69 -13.12 2.62 -18.32
CA ILE A 69 -14.07 3.63 -17.89
C ILE A 69 -14.65 4.31 -19.14
N LYS A 70 -15.53 3.59 -19.85
CA LYS A 70 -16.51 4.25 -20.72
C LYS A 70 -17.25 5.26 -19.84
N ARG A 71 -17.26 6.50 -20.32
CA ARG A 71 -17.88 7.67 -19.70
C ARG A 71 -19.28 7.35 -19.18
N LEU A 72 -19.44 7.30 -17.87
CA LEU A 72 -20.74 7.42 -17.20
C LEU A 72 -21.40 8.80 -17.39
N SER A 73 -20.76 9.73 -18.13
CA SER A 73 -21.31 11.05 -18.45
C SER A 73 -22.01 11.13 -19.80
N ASP A 74 -22.15 10.02 -20.54
CA ASP A 74 -22.89 10.00 -21.81
C ASP A 74 -24.39 9.65 -21.62
N GLU A 75 -24.86 9.47 -20.37
CA GLU A 75 -26.27 9.20 -20.03
C GLU A 75 -26.86 10.23 -19.03
N LEU A 76 -26.74 11.53 -19.35
CA LEU A 76 -27.52 12.62 -18.72
C LEU A 76 -28.11 13.56 -19.76
#